data_AF-A0A183T116-F1
#
_entry.id   AF-A0A183T116-F1
#
_cell.length_a   1.000
_cell.length_b   1.000
_cell.length_c   1.000
_cell.angle_alpha   90.00
_cell.angle_beta   90.00
_cell.angle_gamma   90.00
#
_symmetry.space_group_name_H-M   'P 1'
#
loop_
_entity.id
_entity.type
_entity.pdbx_description
1 polymer ?
#
loop_
_entity_poly.entity_id
_entity_poly.type
_entity_poly.pdbx_seq_one_letter_code
_entity_poly.pdbx_strand_id
1 'polypeptide(L)'
;MLNDKRAIELRDLLIKYAYHRHPDEQYYGTLAFNSQLGAPGACPGLYKEGKIDMEFSEDAGVLRYKLWSPYPCPTKYVRWICILGSQSLPDLIRAPQLLANKFHEDYFPEGYSCLEYAIANRSYHGPAADFDPSVFARLHCTLNHI
;
A
#
# COMPACT_ATOMS: atom_id res chain seq x y z
N MET A 1 4.56 17.74 7.24
CA MET A 1 5.24 17.47 5.96
C MET A 1 5.34 18.73 5.09
N LEU A 2 4.22 19.35 4.67
CA LEU A 2 4.21 20.48 3.73
C LEU A 2 4.97 21.73 4.20
N ASN A 3 5.04 21.97 5.51
CA ASN A 3 5.69 23.15 6.10
C ASN A 3 6.89 22.81 7.00
N ASP A 4 7.20 21.52 7.17
CA ASP A 4 8.33 21.10 8.01
C ASP A 4 9.63 21.22 7.20
N LYS A 5 10.62 21.95 7.72
CA LYS A 5 11.87 22.22 7.02
C LYS A 5 12.64 20.94 6.67
N ARG A 6 12.67 19.95 7.57
CA ARG A 6 13.39 18.68 7.35
C ARG A 6 12.69 17.86 6.25
N ALA A 7 11.35 17.83 6.27
CA ALA A 7 10.59 17.13 5.24
C ALA A 7 10.73 17.76 3.85
N ILE A 8 10.82 19.09 3.77
CA ILE A 8 11.08 19.82 2.51
C ILE A 8 12.50 19.55 2.01
N GLU A 9 13.50 19.64 2.89
CA GLU A 9 14.90 19.38 2.54
C GLU A 9 15.10 17.95 2.04
N LEU A 10 14.51 16.96 2.72
CA LEU A 10 14.55 15.56 2.29
C LEU A 10 13.92 15.36 0.90
N ARG A 11 12.78 16.01 0.64
CA ARG A 11 12.11 15.95 -0.68
C ARG A 11 13.06 16.46 -1.76
N ASP A 12 13.65 17.63 -1.54
CA ASP A 12 14.51 18.29 -2.52
C ASP A 12 15.81 17.50 -2.76
N LEU A 13 16.31 16.81 -1.73
CA LEU A 13 17.42 15.87 -1.83
C LEU A 13 17.03 14.66 -2.69
N LEU A 14 15.89 14.02 -2.43
CA LEU A 14 15.46 12.85 -3.19
C LEU A 14 15.12 13.18 -4.64
N ILE A 15 14.56 14.35 -4.94
CA ILE A 15 14.35 14.80 -6.33
C ILE A 15 15.66 14.75 -7.13
N LYS A 16 16.80 15.06 -6.49
CA LYS A 16 18.12 15.10 -7.14
C LYS A 16 18.84 13.75 -7.11
N TYR A 17 18.72 13.01 -6.01
CA TYR A 17 19.61 11.89 -5.68
C TYR A 17 18.90 10.56 -5.40
N ALA A 18 17.58 10.48 -5.57
CA ALA A 18 16.84 9.23 -5.38
C ALA A 18 17.42 8.10 -6.24
N TYR A 19 17.50 6.91 -5.64
CA TYR A 19 17.86 5.69 -6.34
C TYR A 19 16.94 5.48 -7.56
N HIS A 20 17.52 5.10 -8.70
CA HIS A 20 16.84 5.01 -10.01
C HIS A 20 16.04 6.26 -10.45
N ARG A 21 16.22 7.42 -9.80
CA ARG A 21 15.41 8.63 -10.04
C ARG A 21 13.91 8.43 -9.79
N HIS A 22 13.55 7.62 -8.79
CA HIS A 22 12.18 7.41 -8.32
C HIS A 22 11.98 7.98 -6.91
N PRO A 23 11.90 9.32 -6.77
CA PRO A 23 11.78 9.96 -5.45
C PRO A 23 10.47 9.63 -4.75
N ASP A 24 9.39 9.38 -5.50
CA ASP A 24 8.08 9.01 -4.97
C ASP A 24 8.07 7.64 -4.29
N GLU A 25 8.89 6.71 -4.78
CA GLU A 25 9.06 5.38 -4.16
C GLU A 25 9.99 5.40 -2.92
N GLN A 26 10.63 6.53 -2.62
CA GLN A 26 11.58 6.65 -1.51
C GLN A 26 11.15 7.66 -0.44
N TYR A 27 10.50 8.76 -0.82
CA TYR A 27 10.24 9.88 0.07
C TYR A 27 9.32 9.53 1.24
N TYR A 28 8.16 8.95 0.96
CA TYR A 28 7.18 8.62 1.98
C TYR A 28 7.67 7.50 2.92
N GLY A 29 8.30 6.47 2.37
CA GLY A 29 8.92 5.41 3.17
C GLY A 29 10.04 5.96 4.06
N THR A 30 10.89 6.84 3.52
CA THR A 30 11.97 7.46 4.30
C THR A 30 11.40 8.27 5.46
N LEU A 31 10.38 9.11 5.23
CA LEU A 31 9.72 9.86 6.31
C LEU A 31 9.03 8.95 7.34
N ALA A 32 8.37 7.89 6.88
CA ALA A 32 7.62 7.00 7.74
C ALA A 32 8.52 6.13 8.63
N PHE A 33 9.68 5.69 8.14
CA PHE A 33 10.53 4.73 8.85
C PHE A 33 11.82 5.32 9.44
N ASN A 34 12.01 6.64 9.36
CA ASN A 34 13.07 7.36 10.04
C ASN A 34 12.46 8.27 11.10
N SER A 35 12.09 7.66 12.23
CA SER A 35 11.40 8.30 13.35
C SER A 35 12.17 9.51 13.92
N GLN A 36 13.51 9.55 13.78
CA GLN A 36 14.36 10.69 14.12
C GLN A 36 14.04 11.98 13.33
N LEU A 37 13.36 11.86 12.18
CA LEU A 37 12.85 13.00 11.41
C LEU A 37 11.61 13.62 12.05
N GLY A 38 11.01 12.97 13.06
CA GLY A 38 9.89 13.49 13.84
C GLY A 38 8.63 13.73 13.02
N ALA A 39 8.41 12.96 11.96
CA ALA A 39 7.15 13.01 11.21
C ALA A 39 6.03 12.41 12.07
N PRO A 40 4.86 13.07 12.19
CA PRO A 40 3.72 12.49 12.91
C PRO A 40 3.30 11.16 12.29
N GLY A 41 3.09 10.14 13.13
CA GLY A 41 2.78 8.78 12.70
C GLY A 41 3.99 7.98 12.21
N ALA A 42 5.22 8.50 12.37
CA ALA A 42 6.43 7.76 11.99
C ALA A 42 6.62 6.52 12.85
N CYS A 43 7.02 5.43 12.21
CA CYS A 43 7.24 4.13 12.81
C CYS A 43 8.67 4.03 13.37
N PRO A 44 8.84 3.78 14.68
CA PRO A 44 10.14 3.66 15.31
C PRO A 44 10.82 2.29 15.05
N GLY A 45 10.11 1.32 14.48
CA GLY A 45 10.46 -0.10 14.49
C GLY A 45 11.32 -0.62 13.33
N LEU A 46 11.73 0.19 12.34
CA LEU A 46 12.56 -0.33 11.24
C LEU A 46 13.99 -0.67 11.71
N TYR A 47 14.49 0.03 12.73
CA TYR A 47 15.85 -0.15 13.24
C TYR A 47 15.84 -0.64 14.69
N LYS A 48 16.48 -1.79 14.93
CA LYS A 48 16.75 -2.35 16.27
C LYS A 48 18.25 -2.36 16.49
N GLU A 49 18.71 -1.69 17.55
CA GLU A 49 20.14 -1.57 17.90
C GLU A 49 21.02 -1.02 16.75
N GLY A 50 20.47 -0.10 15.94
CA GLY A 50 21.17 0.51 14.81
C GLY A 50 21.28 -0.37 13.56
N LYS A 51 20.59 -1.52 13.52
CA LYS A 51 20.48 -2.39 12.34
C LYS A 51 19.03 -2.49 11.90
N ILE A 52 18.81 -2.76 10.61
CA ILE A 52 17.48 -3.10 10.11
C ILE A 52 17.00 -4.34 10.84
N ASP A 53 15.84 -4.26 11.48
CA ASP A 53 15.23 -5.42 12.10
C ASP A 53 14.74 -6.35 10.98
N MET A 54 15.40 -7.50 10.79
CA MET A 54 15.05 -8.43 9.73
C MET A 54 13.74 -9.19 10.00
N GLU A 55 13.23 -9.13 11.24
CA GLU A 55 11.91 -9.65 11.61
C GLU A 55 10.82 -8.61 11.38
N PHE A 56 11.19 -7.36 11.08
CA PHE A 56 10.25 -6.31 10.71
C PHE A 56 9.66 -6.61 9.34
N SER A 57 8.48 -7.22 9.34
CA SER A 57 7.61 -7.26 8.17
C SER A 57 7.01 -5.88 7.99
N GLU A 58 7.40 -5.20 6.91
CA GLU A 58 6.61 -4.12 6.37
C GLU A 58 5.24 -4.71 6.00
N ASP A 59 4.23 -4.52 6.85
CA ASP A 59 2.84 -4.73 6.48
C ASP A 59 2.35 -3.64 5.49
N ALA A 60 3.26 -3.11 4.65
CA ALA A 60 3.03 -2.17 3.56
C ALA A 60 1.98 -2.68 2.55
N GLY A 61 1.69 -3.99 2.61
CA GLY A 61 0.72 -4.67 1.79
C GLY A 61 -0.73 -4.25 2.01
N VAL A 62 -1.12 -3.54 3.09
CA VAL A 62 -2.54 -3.24 3.38
C VAL A 62 -3.13 -2.06 2.58
N LEU A 63 -2.30 -1.19 2.00
CA LEU A 63 -2.82 -0.01 1.29
C LEU A 63 -3.26 -0.31 -0.14
N ARG A 64 -2.49 -1.13 -0.86
CA ARG A 64 -2.68 -1.36 -2.30
C ARG A 64 -2.47 -2.82 -2.68
N TYR A 65 -3.53 -3.45 -3.18
CA TYR A 65 -3.49 -4.75 -3.84
C TYR A 65 -2.86 -4.60 -5.23
N LYS A 66 -1.79 -5.34 -5.49
CA LYS A 66 -1.11 -5.42 -6.78
C LYS A 66 -0.58 -6.84 -6.95
N LEU A 67 -0.63 -7.36 -8.18
CA LEU A 67 0.04 -8.60 -8.54
C LEU A 67 1.24 -8.27 -9.43
N TRP A 68 2.43 -8.57 -8.91
CA TRP A 68 3.69 -8.44 -9.63
C TRP A 68 4.07 -9.75 -10.31
N SER A 69 4.71 -9.68 -11.46
CA SER A 69 5.44 -10.82 -12.01
C SER A 69 6.56 -11.25 -11.05
N PRO A 70 6.85 -12.55 -10.89
CA PRO A 70 6.38 -13.69 -11.69
C PRO A 70 5.15 -14.41 -11.11
N TYR A 71 4.41 -13.82 -10.17
CA TYR A 71 3.22 -14.46 -9.62
C TYR A 71 2.17 -14.71 -10.72
N PRO A 72 1.17 -15.59 -10.51
CA PRO A 72 0.11 -15.77 -11.50
C PRO A 72 -0.73 -14.49 -11.66
N CYS A 73 -0.93 -14.05 -12.90
CA CYS A 73 -1.88 -12.99 -13.25
C CYS A 73 -3.05 -13.62 -14.02
N PRO A 74 -4.30 -13.45 -13.58
CA PRO A 74 -5.47 -14.01 -14.26
C PRO A 74 -5.72 -13.46 -15.67
N THR A 75 -5.00 -12.40 -16.06
CA THR A 75 -5.20 -11.65 -17.29
C THR A 75 -3.87 -11.44 -18.05
N LYS A 76 -3.28 -10.24 -18.02
CA LYS A 76 -2.01 -9.88 -18.65
C LYS A 76 -1.17 -8.96 -17.77
N TYR A 77 0.13 -8.99 -18.01
CA TYR A 77 1.10 -8.08 -17.42
C TYR A 77 1.37 -6.86 -18.30
N VAL A 78 1.46 -5.67 -17.69
CA VAL A 78 1.96 -4.45 -18.35
C VAL A 78 2.92 -3.74 -17.41
N ARG A 79 4.21 -3.67 -17.79
CA ARG A 79 5.31 -3.21 -16.92
C ARG A 79 5.35 -3.99 -15.60
N TRP A 80 5.33 -5.32 -15.70
CA TRP A 80 5.41 -6.27 -14.56
C TRP A 80 4.23 -6.24 -13.57
N ILE A 81 3.22 -5.39 -13.77
CA ILE A 81 1.99 -5.34 -12.97
C ILE A 81 0.83 -5.95 -13.74
N CYS A 82 0.08 -6.83 -13.08
CA CYS A 82 -1.14 -7.44 -13.61
C CYS A 82 -2.25 -6.40 -13.82
N ILE A 83 -2.98 -6.50 -14.94
CA ILE A 83 -4.20 -5.72 -15.17
C ILE A 83 -5.38 -6.47 -14.55
N LEU A 84 -5.92 -5.98 -13.45
CA LEU A 84 -7.04 -6.60 -12.76
C LEU A 84 -8.31 -6.53 -13.62
N GLY A 85 -9.10 -7.60 -13.57
CA GLY A 85 -10.33 -7.76 -14.33
C GLY A 85 -11.35 -8.62 -13.59
N SER A 86 -12.40 -9.07 -14.27
CA SER A 86 -13.45 -9.90 -13.69
C SER A 86 -12.92 -11.20 -13.09
N GLN A 87 -11.86 -11.78 -13.65
CA GLN A 87 -11.21 -12.99 -13.13
C GLN A 87 -10.48 -12.76 -11.79
N SER A 88 -10.19 -11.50 -11.42
CA SER A 88 -9.54 -11.15 -10.15
C SER A 88 -10.53 -10.92 -9.01
N LEU A 89 -11.84 -10.81 -9.30
CA LEU A 89 -12.87 -10.43 -8.32
C LEU A 89 -12.94 -11.33 -7.07
N PRO A 90 -12.86 -12.67 -7.16
CA PRO A 90 -12.96 -13.52 -5.98
C PRO A 90 -11.89 -13.21 -4.92
N ASP A 91 -10.69 -12.83 -5.35
CA ASP A 91 -9.59 -12.48 -4.45
C ASP A 91 -9.68 -11.02 -4.03
N LEU A 92 -10.01 -10.11 -4.95
CA LEU A 92 -10.14 -8.68 -4.65
C LEU A 92 -11.22 -8.36 -3.62
N ILE A 93 -12.35 -9.07 -3.63
CA ILE A 93 -13.44 -8.83 -2.69
C ILE A 93 -13.05 -9.21 -1.25
N ARG A 94 -12.14 -10.20 -1.10
CA ARG A 94 -11.66 -10.71 0.20
C ARG A 94 -10.33 -10.08 0.63
N ALA A 95 -9.67 -9.38 -0.27
CA ALA A 95 -8.40 -8.72 -0.03
C ALA A 95 -8.50 -7.74 1.16
N PRO A 96 -7.59 -7.79 2.14
CA PRO A 96 -7.55 -6.80 3.22
C PRO A 96 -7.12 -5.41 2.74
N GLN A 97 -6.70 -5.28 1.48
CA GLN A 97 -6.22 -4.03 0.93
C GLN A 97 -7.31 -3.01 0.71
N LEU A 98 -7.02 -1.75 1.04
CA LEU A 98 -7.99 -0.65 0.90
C LEU A 98 -8.24 -0.26 -0.57
N LEU A 99 -7.20 -0.38 -1.42
CA LEU A 99 -7.24 -0.01 -2.83
C LEU A 99 -6.63 -1.13 -3.66
N ALA A 100 -6.97 -1.18 -4.95
CA ALA A 100 -6.41 -2.15 -5.89
C ALA A 100 -5.83 -1.46 -7.13
N ASN A 101 -4.77 -2.02 -7.69
CA ASN A 101 -4.08 -1.51 -8.87
C ASN A 101 -3.61 -2.65 -9.79
N LYS A 102 -3.80 -2.57 -11.11
CA LYS A 102 -4.46 -1.53 -11.93
C LYS A 102 -5.61 -2.10 -12.74
N PHE A 103 -6.58 -1.25 -13.05
CA PHE A 103 -7.70 -1.54 -13.96
C PHE A 103 -7.54 -0.70 -15.23
N HIS A 104 -8.13 -1.17 -16.32
CA HIS A 104 -8.22 -0.45 -17.59
C HIS A 104 -9.66 -0.53 -18.10
N GLU A 105 -10.24 0.61 -18.47
CA GLU A 105 -11.65 0.71 -18.90
C GLU A 105 -11.94 -0.08 -20.18
N ASP A 106 -10.94 -0.25 -21.04
CA ASP A 106 -11.03 -1.00 -22.30
C ASP A 106 -10.65 -2.48 -22.14
N TYR A 107 -10.41 -2.96 -20.92
CA TYR A 107 -9.91 -4.31 -20.67
C TYR A 107 -10.52 -4.94 -19.41
N PHE A 108 -11.54 -5.77 -19.61
CA PHE A 108 -12.41 -6.32 -18.57
C PHE A 108 -13.09 -5.25 -17.68
N PRO A 109 -13.78 -4.24 -18.28
CA PRO A 109 -14.44 -3.18 -17.52
C PRO A 109 -15.45 -3.70 -16.49
N GLU A 110 -16.09 -4.84 -16.78
CA GLU A 110 -17.04 -5.46 -15.88
C GLU A 110 -16.40 -5.87 -14.54
N GLY A 111 -15.09 -6.13 -14.52
CA GLY A 111 -14.34 -6.35 -13.29
C GLY A 111 -14.36 -5.14 -12.35
N TYR A 112 -14.28 -3.93 -12.90
CA TYR A 112 -14.41 -2.69 -12.12
C TYR A 112 -15.85 -2.51 -11.63
N SER A 113 -16.84 -2.65 -12.52
CA SER A 113 -18.26 -2.46 -12.18
C SER A 113 -18.76 -3.45 -11.12
N CYS A 114 -18.35 -4.73 -11.21
CA CYS A 114 -18.71 -5.72 -10.20
C CYS A 114 -18.03 -5.48 -8.85
N LEU A 115 -16.79 -4.99 -8.84
CA LEU A 115 -16.11 -4.60 -7.60
C LEU A 115 -16.81 -3.41 -6.94
N GLU A 116 -17.17 -2.39 -7.72
CA GLU A 116 -17.95 -1.24 -7.26
C GLU A 116 -19.29 -1.67 -6.66
N TYR A 117 -20.04 -2.50 -7.36
CA TYR A 117 -21.29 -3.07 -6.85
C TYR A 117 -21.08 -3.81 -5.52
N ALA A 118 -20.05 -4.65 -5.42
CA ALA A 118 -19.75 -5.41 -4.20
C ALA A 118 -19.35 -4.50 -3.03
N ILE A 119 -18.70 -3.37 -3.28
CA ILE A 119 -18.37 -2.36 -2.27
C ILE A 119 -19.64 -1.62 -1.84
N ALA A 120 -20.44 -1.12 -2.79
CA ALA A 120 -21.69 -0.43 -2.51
C ALA A 120 -22.65 -1.30 -1.69
N ASN A 121 -22.80 -2.57 -2.07
CA ASN A 121 -23.63 -3.52 -1.34
C ASN A 121 -23.19 -3.68 0.12
N ARG A 122 -21.87 -3.75 0.38
CA ARG A 122 -21.30 -3.79 1.74
C ARG A 122 -21.50 -2.48 2.50
N SER A 123 -21.47 -1.33 1.83
CA SER A 123 -21.75 -0.04 2.48
C SER A 123 -23.19 0.07 2.98
N TYR A 124 -24.16 -0.56 2.30
CA TYR A 124 -25.56 -0.54 2.72
C TYR A 124 -25.92 -1.62 3.75
N HIS A 125 -25.34 -2.82 3.63
CA HIS A 125 -25.72 -3.97 4.46
C HIS A 125 -24.74 -4.25 5.62
N GLY A 126 -23.60 -3.56 5.64
CA GLY A 126 -22.51 -3.82 6.57
C GLY A 126 -21.42 -4.73 5.98
N PRO A 127 -20.32 -4.91 6.74
CA PRO A 127 -19.21 -5.75 6.29
C PRO A 127 -19.63 -7.21 6.12
N ALA A 128 -18.83 -7.98 5.37
CA ALA A 128 -19.02 -9.43 5.29
C ALA A 128 -18.91 -10.05 6.69
N ALA A 129 -19.62 -11.17 6.92
CA ALA A 129 -19.68 -11.81 8.24
C ALA A 129 -18.31 -12.28 8.76
N ASP A 130 -17.36 -12.53 7.85
CA ASP A 130 -16.00 -12.95 8.10
C ASP A 130 -14.98 -11.79 8.05
N PHE A 131 -15.45 -10.54 8.01
CA PHE A 131 -14.55 -9.38 8.03
C PHE A 131 -13.84 -9.24 9.37
N ASP A 132 -12.51 -9.30 9.35
CA ASP A 132 -11.65 -9.12 10.52
C ASP A 132 -10.96 -7.74 10.50
N PRO A 133 -11.45 -6.75 11.28
CA PRO A 133 -10.80 -5.43 11.37
C PRO A 133 -9.48 -5.48 12.14
N SER A 134 -9.17 -6.57 12.86
CA SER A 134 -7.96 -6.68 13.67
C SER A 134 -6.69 -6.70 12.82
N VAL A 135 -6.79 -7.05 11.54
CA VAL A 135 -5.68 -6.95 10.56
C VAL A 135 -5.14 -5.53 10.49
N PHE A 136 -5.99 -4.50 10.58
CA PHE A 136 -5.56 -3.11 10.57
C PHE A 136 -5.12 -2.62 11.96
N ALA A 137 -5.79 -3.08 13.00
CA ALA A 137 -5.52 -2.63 14.37
C ALA A 137 -4.21 -3.19 14.95
N ARG A 138 -3.73 -4.34 14.45
CA ARG A 138 -2.54 -5.03 14.97
C ARG A 138 -1.24 -4.66 14.25
N LEU A 139 -1.28 -3.78 13.25
CA LEU A 139 -0.09 -3.34 12.54
C LEU A 139 0.88 -2.69 13.51
N HIS A 140 2.16 -3.07 13.46
CA HIS A 140 3.17 -2.60 14.41
C HIS A 140 3.25 -1.07 14.46
N CYS A 141 3.28 -0.42 13.29
CA CYS A 141 3.36 1.03 13.17
C CYS A 141 2.04 1.73 13.54
N THR A 142 0.91 1.02 13.55
CA THR A 142 -0.35 1.57 14.08
C THR A 142 -0.32 1.61 15.60
N LEU A 143 0.24 0.57 16.25
CA LEU A 143 0.35 0.49 17.70
C LEU A 143 1.52 1.31 18.27
N ASN A 144 2.62 1.40 17.52
CA ASN A 144 3.85 2.05 17.93
C ASN A 144 4.23 3.09 16.87
N HIS A 145 3.86 4.35 17.10
CA HIS A 145 4.25 5.49 16.27
C HIS A 145 4.53 6.73 17.12
N ILE A 146 5.23 7.70 16.52
CA ILE A 146 5.44 9.05 17.08
C ILE A 146 4.17 9.90 16.96
#